data_AF-A0A4R9ACD9-F1
#
_entry.id   AF-A0A4R9ACD9-F1
#
_cell.length_a   1.000
_cell.length_b   1.000
_cell.length_c   1.000
_cell.angle_alpha   90.00
_cell.angle_beta   90.00
_cell.angle_gamma   90.00
#
_symmetry.space_group_name_H-M   'P 1'
#
loop_
_entity.id
_entity.type
_entity.pdbx_description
1 polymer ?
#
loop_
_entity_poly.entity_id
_entity_poly.type
_entity_poly.pdbx_seq_one_letter_code
_entity_poly.pdbx_strand_id
1 'polypeptide(L)'
;MNVIQEIETRLPEQAVVGFRRLIGQARVKDPILLQERAMARMVAPAQWILTRVGADGIRLTKAGHLPPAVVLEASAELDWGWPISVNREAHLRPLQELRGHLRDVGLLRVSKGMLVLTKKGSSLSGAPRELWWHLAGTIHHSRTPAVGDATRLLLLFVATRSLARREDYLATLSRALGSLGWVQSDGQEPTTQSVWHVVDIKWRLLDRLGVFEQTEEWHGDRGTVTVGGAAFARAALQSDAPAE
;
A
#
# COMPACT_ATOMS: atom_id res chain seq x y z
N MET A 1 -14.00 -1.47 -16.95
CA MET A 1 -13.12 -2.64 -17.09
C MET A 1 -12.41 -2.81 -15.76
N ASN A 2 -12.56 -3.95 -15.08
CA ASN A 2 -11.90 -4.13 -13.77
C ASN A 2 -10.39 -4.32 -13.99
N VAL A 3 -9.58 -3.91 -13.01
CA VAL A 3 -8.11 -4.02 -12.94
C VAL A 3 -7.54 -5.30 -13.58
N ILE A 4 -8.16 -6.45 -13.34
CA ILE A 4 -7.69 -7.74 -13.87
C ILE A 4 -7.78 -7.82 -15.40
N GLN A 5 -8.88 -7.31 -15.96
CA GLN A 5 -9.12 -7.33 -17.41
C GLN A 5 -8.14 -6.40 -18.14
N GLU A 6 -7.79 -5.25 -17.55
CA GLU A 6 -6.81 -4.33 -18.12
C GLU A 6 -5.44 -5.01 -18.30
N ILE A 7 -4.98 -5.72 -17.28
CA ILE A 7 -3.71 -6.48 -17.33
C ILE A 7 -3.80 -7.59 -18.37
N GLU A 8 -4.89 -8.37 -18.39
CA GLU A 8 -5.05 -9.50 -19.32
C GLU A 8 -4.96 -9.07 -20.79
N THR A 9 -5.59 -7.95 -21.15
CA THR A 9 -5.59 -7.46 -22.55
C THR A 9 -4.22 -7.04 -23.08
N ARG A 10 -3.26 -6.78 -22.19
CA ARG A 10 -1.90 -6.37 -22.53
C ARG A 10 -0.89 -7.50 -22.49
N LEU A 11 -1.28 -8.68 -22.01
CA LEU A 11 -0.39 -9.83 -21.92
C LEU A 11 -0.25 -10.50 -23.30
N PRO A 12 0.95 -11.01 -23.63
CA PRO A 12 1.14 -11.84 -24.81
C PRO A 12 0.42 -13.18 -24.62
N GLU A 13 0.00 -13.80 -25.72
CA GLU A 13 -0.90 -14.95 -25.73
C GLU A 13 -0.39 -16.12 -24.85
N GLN A 14 0.92 -16.37 -24.87
CA GLN A 14 1.58 -17.39 -24.05
C GLN A 14 1.50 -17.13 -22.53
N ALA A 15 1.34 -15.87 -22.10
CA ALA A 15 1.26 -15.50 -20.69
C ALA A 15 -0.17 -15.54 -20.12
N VAL A 16 -1.20 -15.51 -20.99
CA VAL A 16 -2.62 -15.43 -20.58
C VAL A 16 -3.05 -16.64 -19.75
N VAL A 17 -2.64 -17.86 -20.13
CA VAL A 17 -3.01 -19.08 -19.39
C VAL A 17 -2.45 -19.06 -17.96
N GLY A 18 -1.17 -18.69 -17.81
CA GLY A 18 -0.53 -18.56 -16.51
C GLY A 18 -1.20 -17.48 -15.66
N PHE A 19 -1.56 -16.35 -16.26
CA PHE A 19 -2.26 -15.26 -15.60
C PHE A 19 -3.66 -15.65 -15.12
N ARG A 20 -4.46 -16.35 -15.95
CA ARG A 20 -5.78 -16.87 -15.55
C ARG A 20 -5.69 -17.86 -14.39
N ARG A 21 -4.67 -18.72 -14.38
CA ARG A 21 -4.40 -19.61 -13.26
C ARG A 21 -4.08 -18.82 -11.99
N LEU A 22 -3.26 -17.77 -12.09
CA LEU A 22 -2.93 -16.89 -10.97
C LEU A 22 -4.19 -16.21 -10.41
N ILE A 23 -5.09 -15.70 -11.25
CA ILE A 23 -6.37 -15.12 -10.83
C ILE A 23 -7.22 -16.14 -10.08
N GLY A 24 -7.29 -17.39 -10.59
CA GLY A 24 -8.02 -18.47 -9.94
C GLY A 24 -7.46 -18.80 -8.55
N GLN A 25 -6.13 -18.78 -8.39
CA GLN A 25 -5.46 -18.98 -7.11
C GLN A 25 -5.67 -17.80 -6.14
N ALA A 26 -5.67 -16.57 -6.66
CA ALA A 26 -5.86 -15.35 -5.88
C ALA A 26 -7.29 -15.22 -5.32
N ARG A 27 -8.27 -15.97 -5.88
CA ARG A 27 -9.65 -16.02 -5.37
C ARG A 27 -10.25 -14.62 -5.18
N VAL A 28 -9.99 -13.72 -6.13
CA VAL A 28 -10.36 -12.30 -6.03
C VAL A 28 -11.87 -12.12 -5.86
N LYS A 29 -12.69 -13.02 -6.41
CA LYS A 29 -14.15 -12.95 -6.33
C LYS A 29 -14.74 -13.58 -5.05
N ASP A 30 -13.93 -14.23 -4.22
CA ASP A 30 -14.42 -14.83 -2.98
C ASP A 30 -14.86 -13.72 -2.00
N PRO A 31 -15.97 -13.93 -1.26
CA PRO A 31 -16.39 -12.99 -0.23
C PRO A 31 -15.29 -12.69 0.79
N ILE A 32 -15.17 -11.43 1.19
CA ILE A 32 -14.19 -11.01 2.18
C ILE A 32 -14.79 -11.14 3.58
N LEU A 33 -14.49 -12.25 4.24
CA LEU A 33 -14.96 -12.58 5.59
C LEU A 33 -13.92 -12.16 6.66
N LEU A 34 -13.50 -10.89 6.63
CA LEU A 34 -12.56 -10.35 7.62
C LEU A 34 -13.34 -9.60 8.71
N GLN A 35 -13.09 -9.95 9.97
CA GLN A 35 -13.73 -9.29 11.12
C GLN A 35 -13.32 -7.82 11.22
N GLU A 36 -14.24 -6.94 11.63
CA GLU A 36 -13.99 -5.50 11.76
C GLU A 36 -12.79 -5.20 12.68
N ARG A 37 -12.63 -5.95 13.78
CA ARG A 37 -11.46 -5.80 14.67
C ARG A 37 -10.13 -6.06 13.95
N ALA A 38 -10.11 -6.99 12.98
CA ALA A 38 -8.91 -7.24 12.18
C ALA A 38 -8.67 -6.11 11.16
N MET A 39 -9.73 -5.60 10.52
CA MET A 39 -9.64 -4.42 9.66
C MET A 39 -9.11 -3.21 10.43
N ALA A 40 -9.65 -2.94 11.63
CA ALA A 40 -9.22 -1.85 12.49
C ALA A 40 -7.74 -1.93 12.85
N ARG A 41 -7.22 -3.12 13.18
CA ARG A 41 -5.77 -3.30 13.43
C ARG A 41 -4.93 -2.96 12.20
N MET A 42 -5.37 -3.38 11.01
CA MET A 42 -4.66 -3.10 9.76
C MET A 42 -4.59 -1.60 9.46
N VAL A 43 -5.67 -0.86 9.69
CA VAL A 43 -5.72 0.59 9.43
C VAL A 43 -5.33 1.47 10.61
N ALA A 44 -4.93 0.88 11.75
CA ALA A 44 -4.62 1.63 12.96
C ALA A 44 -3.59 2.76 12.73
N PRO A 45 -2.51 2.58 11.96
CA PRO A 45 -1.58 3.68 11.67
C PRO A 45 -2.22 4.83 10.88
N ALA A 46 -3.11 4.51 9.93
CA ALA A 46 -3.84 5.52 9.18
C ALA A 46 -4.87 6.24 10.06
N GLN A 47 -5.62 5.50 10.88
CA GLN A 47 -6.57 6.08 11.85
C GLN A 47 -5.86 6.99 12.85
N TRP A 48 -4.69 6.60 13.34
CA TRP A 48 -3.88 7.41 14.23
C TRP A 48 -3.58 8.79 13.62
N ILE A 49 -3.11 8.83 12.36
CA ILE A 49 -2.84 10.11 11.67
C ILE A 49 -4.13 10.93 11.53
N LEU A 50 -5.23 10.32 11.09
CA LEU A 50 -6.49 11.04 10.88
C LEU A 50 -7.04 11.63 12.19
N THR A 51 -7.04 10.83 13.26
CA THR A 51 -7.45 11.28 14.61
C THR A 51 -6.52 12.37 15.11
N ARG A 52 -5.22 12.22 14.92
CA ARG A 52 -4.23 13.19 15.39
C ARG A 52 -4.31 14.54 14.67
N VAL A 53 -4.68 14.53 13.39
CA VAL A 53 -4.98 15.75 12.63
C VAL A 53 -6.25 16.41 13.17
N GLY A 54 -7.31 15.63 13.40
CA GLY A 54 -8.54 16.11 14.04
C GLY A 54 -9.17 17.32 13.35
N ALA A 55 -10.02 18.04 14.10
CA ALA A 55 -10.67 19.26 13.62
C ALA A 55 -9.71 20.45 13.52
N ASP A 56 -8.73 20.54 14.43
CA ASP A 56 -7.80 21.67 14.53
C ASP A 56 -6.72 21.67 13.43
N GLY A 57 -6.44 20.49 12.87
CA GLY A 57 -5.34 20.29 11.94
C GLY A 57 -3.97 20.35 12.61
N ILE A 58 -2.92 20.22 11.79
CA ILE A 58 -1.53 20.27 12.24
C ILE A 58 -0.78 21.32 11.44
N ARG A 59 -0.20 22.30 12.13
CA ARG A 59 0.71 23.27 11.49
C ARG A 59 1.98 22.55 11.08
N LEU A 60 2.24 22.50 9.77
CA LEU A 60 3.46 21.94 9.22
C LEU A 60 4.64 22.88 9.45
N THR A 61 5.84 22.33 9.48
CA THR A 61 7.08 23.11 9.42
C THR A 61 7.19 23.88 8.09
N LYS A 62 8.14 24.81 7.99
CA LYS A 62 8.39 25.55 6.73
C LYS A 62 8.72 24.62 5.55
N ALA A 63 9.31 23.46 5.82
CA ALA A 63 9.62 22.45 4.82
C ALA A 63 8.45 21.50 4.50
N GLY A 64 7.26 21.72 5.08
CA GLY A 64 6.09 20.88 4.84
C GLY A 64 6.08 19.55 5.59
N HIS A 65 6.94 19.41 6.60
CA HIS A 65 6.99 18.24 7.48
C HIS A 65 6.08 18.37 8.70
N LEU A 66 5.71 17.25 9.30
CA LEU A 66 5.12 17.22 10.63
C LEU A 66 6.04 17.88 11.66
N PRO A 67 5.50 18.62 12.64
CA PRO A 67 6.30 19.24 13.69
C PRO A 67 6.92 18.17 14.62
N PRO A 68 8.08 18.43 15.23
CA PRO A 68 8.80 17.44 16.02
C PRO A 68 7.98 16.75 17.13
N ALA A 69 7.09 17.48 17.80
CA ALA A 69 6.22 16.94 18.84
C ALA A 69 5.31 15.81 18.29
N VAL A 70 4.69 16.03 17.13
CA VAL A 70 3.84 15.02 16.48
C VAL A 70 4.65 13.81 16.01
N VAL A 71 5.88 14.03 15.57
CA VAL A 71 6.76 12.92 15.15
C VAL A 71 7.17 12.09 16.36
N LEU A 72 7.43 12.71 17.51
CA LEU A 72 7.73 12.01 18.76
C LEU A 72 6.54 11.17 19.23
N GLU A 73 5.32 11.73 19.21
CA GLU A 73 4.09 10.99 19.51
C GLU A 73 3.92 9.79 18.58
N ALA A 74 4.08 9.98 17.25
CA ALA A 74 4.01 8.89 16.29
C ALA A 74 5.10 7.82 16.52
N SER A 75 6.31 8.23 16.89
CA SER A 75 7.41 7.31 17.19
C SER A 75 7.14 6.44 18.42
N ALA A 76 6.38 6.97 19.39
CA ALA A 76 6.06 6.30 20.64
C ALA A 76 4.79 5.43 20.57
N GLU A 77 3.77 5.88 19.84
CA GLU A 77 2.45 5.25 19.83
C GLU A 77 2.24 4.23 18.70
N LEU A 78 2.97 4.37 17.59
CA LEU A 78 2.88 3.43 16.47
C LEU A 78 3.94 2.36 16.57
N ASP A 79 3.55 1.14 16.25
CA ASP A 79 4.48 0.04 16.10
C ASP A 79 5.21 0.15 14.76
N TRP A 80 6.50 0.49 14.83
CA TRP A 80 7.34 0.57 13.65
C TRP A 80 7.96 -0.77 13.29
N GLY A 81 7.88 -1.77 14.17
CA GLY A 81 8.64 -3.00 14.01
C GLY A 81 10.15 -2.73 14.01
N TRP A 82 10.61 -1.70 14.75
CA TRP A 82 11.96 -1.46 15.31
C TRP A 82 11.90 -0.37 16.39
N PRO A 83 12.78 -0.38 17.40
CA PRO A 83 12.82 0.68 18.40
C PRO A 83 13.27 1.97 17.69
N ILE A 84 12.48 3.02 17.81
CA ILE A 84 12.76 4.29 17.15
C ILE A 84 12.41 5.45 18.07
N SER A 85 13.33 6.42 18.14
CA SER A 85 13.11 7.69 18.81
C SER A 85 13.66 8.78 17.90
N VAL A 86 12.79 9.31 17.04
CA VAL A 86 13.13 10.36 16.09
C VAL A 86 12.10 11.47 16.19
N ASN A 87 12.55 12.71 15.99
CA ASN A 87 11.71 13.90 16.07
C ASN A 87 11.66 14.65 14.73
N ARG A 88 12.21 14.08 13.65
CA ARG A 88 12.13 14.63 12.30
C ARG A 88 11.44 13.64 11.40
N GLU A 89 10.36 14.07 10.75
CA GLU A 89 9.60 13.21 9.85
C GLU A 89 10.46 12.66 8.69
N ALA A 90 11.42 13.45 8.20
CA ALA A 90 12.37 13.00 7.19
C ALA A 90 13.24 11.80 7.63
N HIS A 91 13.36 11.56 8.94
CA HIS A 91 14.06 10.41 9.51
C HIS A 91 13.10 9.24 9.81
N LEU A 92 11.79 9.41 9.56
CA LEU A 92 10.75 8.41 9.74
C LEU A 92 9.97 8.21 8.43
N ARG A 93 10.68 7.71 7.40
CA ARG A 93 10.13 7.57 6.04
C ARG A 93 8.75 6.88 5.98
N PRO A 94 8.48 5.79 6.72
CA PRO A 94 7.16 5.16 6.66
C PRO A 94 6.02 6.06 7.12
N LEU A 95 6.24 6.96 8.11
CA LEU A 95 5.26 7.97 8.50
C LEU A 95 5.02 8.97 7.37
N GLN A 96 6.11 9.45 6.75
CA GLN A 96 6.05 10.40 5.64
C GLN A 96 5.28 9.81 4.44
N GLU A 97 5.57 8.57 4.09
CA GLU A 97 4.94 7.84 2.99
C GLU A 97 3.46 7.58 3.25
N LEU A 98 3.12 7.12 4.46
CA LEU A 98 1.72 6.92 4.84
C LEU A 98 0.95 8.24 4.79
N ARG A 99 1.48 9.33 5.37
CA ARG A 99 0.85 10.64 5.28
C ARG A 99 0.72 11.12 3.84
N GLY A 100 1.74 10.91 3.01
CA GLY A 100 1.73 11.20 1.58
C GLY A 100 0.59 10.47 0.88
N HIS A 101 0.49 9.17 1.10
CA HIS A 101 -0.58 8.34 0.54
C HIS A 101 -1.97 8.80 0.99
N LEU A 102 -2.18 9.09 2.28
CA LEU A 102 -3.46 9.60 2.79
C LEU A 102 -3.85 10.95 2.16
N ARG A 103 -2.89 11.77 1.74
CA ARG A 103 -3.16 12.98 0.95
C ARG A 103 -3.55 12.64 -0.48
N ASP A 104 -2.81 11.75 -1.13
CA ASP A 104 -3.04 11.36 -2.52
C ASP A 104 -4.42 10.71 -2.71
N VAL A 105 -4.89 9.95 -1.71
CA VAL A 105 -6.21 9.31 -1.72
C VAL A 105 -7.33 10.21 -1.15
N GLY A 106 -7.03 11.50 -0.97
CA GLY A 106 -8.02 12.53 -0.65
C GLY A 106 -8.56 12.50 0.79
N LEU A 107 -7.85 11.89 1.74
CA LEU A 107 -8.23 11.92 3.17
C LEU A 107 -7.64 13.12 3.89
N LEU A 108 -6.48 13.57 3.44
CA LEU A 108 -5.78 14.75 3.96
C LEU A 108 -5.58 15.79 2.85
N ARG A 109 -5.45 17.05 3.24
CA ARG A 109 -4.95 18.11 2.34
C ARG A 109 -4.07 19.09 3.09
N VAL A 110 -3.25 19.83 2.35
CA VAL A 110 -2.48 20.94 2.90
C VAL A 110 -3.14 22.25 2.46
N SER A 111 -3.48 23.10 3.41
CA SER A 111 -4.06 24.42 3.17
C SER A 111 -3.32 25.45 4.02
N LYS A 112 -2.72 26.47 3.39
CA LYS A 112 -2.00 27.56 4.08
C LYS A 112 -0.97 27.07 5.13
N GLY A 113 -0.25 25.99 4.82
CA GLY A 113 0.74 25.38 5.72
C GLY A 113 0.17 24.55 6.88
N MET A 114 -1.14 24.30 6.88
CA MET A 114 -1.84 23.38 7.78
C MET A 114 -2.14 22.07 7.06
N LEU A 115 -1.84 20.95 7.69
CA LEU A 115 -2.38 19.64 7.32
C LEU A 115 -3.76 19.50 7.96
N VAL A 116 -4.80 19.28 7.17
CA VAL A 116 -6.19 19.20 7.63
C VAL A 116 -6.90 18.00 7.03
N LEU A 117 -7.94 17.52 7.71
CA LEU A 117 -8.84 16.51 7.16
C LEU A 117 -9.63 17.07 5.97
N THR A 118 -9.90 16.22 4.98
CA THR A 118 -10.98 16.47 4.03
C THR A 118 -12.31 16.03 4.64
N LYS A 119 -13.44 16.31 3.97
CA LYS A 119 -14.74 15.77 4.39
C LYS A 119 -14.72 14.24 4.50
N LYS A 120 -14.09 13.57 3.53
CA LYS A 120 -13.91 12.10 3.53
C LYS A 120 -12.96 11.65 4.64
N GLY A 121 -11.84 12.34 4.84
CA GLY A 121 -10.93 12.05 5.95
C GLY A 121 -11.61 12.13 7.32
N SER A 122 -12.44 13.15 7.51
CA SER A 122 -13.22 13.33 8.74
C SER A 122 -14.29 12.27 8.95
N SER A 123 -14.94 11.78 7.88
CA SER A 123 -15.95 10.71 8.02
C SER A 123 -15.30 9.35 8.28
N LEU A 124 -14.10 9.11 7.76
CA LEU A 124 -13.42 7.81 7.85
C LEU A 124 -12.53 7.67 9.09
N SER A 125 -12.18 8.76 9.78
CA SER A 125 -11.33 8.70 10.98
C SER A 125 -11.89 7.78 12.07
N GLY A 126 -13.20 7.84 12.30
CA GLY A 126 -13.94 7.00 13.26
C GLY A 126 -14.57 5.73 12.67
N ALA A 127 -14.29 5.39 11.40
CA ALA A 127 -14.95 4.31 10.68
C ALA A 127 -13.92 3.32 10.11
N PRO A 128 -13.34 2.42 10.96
CA PRO A 128 -12.21 1.58 10.58
C PRO A 128 -12.48 0.65 9.40
N ARG A 129 -13.68 0.07 9.32
CA ARG A 129 -14.08 -0.82 8.23
C ARG A 129 -14.13 -0.07 6.90
N GLU A 130 -14.75 1.11 6.90
CA GLU A 130 -14.90 1.96 5.73
C GLU A 130 -13.54 2.53 5.29
N LEU A 131 -12.67 2.88 6.24
CA LEU A 131 -11.30 3.27 5.97
C LEU A 131 -10.50 2.12 5.33
N TRP A 132 -10.66 0.89 5.83
CA TRP A 132 -10.01 -0.29 5.26
C TRP A 132 -10.40 -0.51 3.81
N TRP A 133 -11.69 -0.44 3.49
CA TRP A 133 -12.16 -0.54 2.10
C TRP A 133 -11.66 0.60 1.22
N HIS A 134 -11.67 1.84 1.72
CA HIS A 134 -11.15 2.99 0.98
C HIS A 134 -9.66 2.83 0.66
N LEU A 135 -8.85 2.41 1.64
CA LEU A 135 -7.42 2.19 1.43
C LEU A 135 -7.15 1.01 0.50
N ALA A 136 -7.87 -0.10 0.63
CA ALA A 136 -7.75 -1.23 -0.29
C ALA A 136 -8.04 -0.80 -1.73
N GLY A 137 -9.16 -0.11 -1.94
CA GLY A 137 -9.54 0.37 -3.27
C GLY A 137 -8.63 1.46 -3.84
N THR A 138 -7.81 2.12 -3.01
CA THR A 138 -6.93 3.21 -3.47
C THR A 138 -5.44 2.88 -3.48
N ILE A 139 -5.01 1.77 -2.86
CA ILE A 139 -3.58 1.44 -2.69
C ILE A 139 -2.82 1.31 -4.02
N HIS A 140 -3.47 0.84 -5.09
CA HIS A 140 -2.86 0.63 -6.40
C HIS A 140 -2.78 1.89 -7.26
N HIS A 141 -3.36 3.01 -6.81
CA HIS A 141 -3.35 4.26 -7.57
C HIS A 141 -1.95 4.86 -7.60
N SER A 142 -1.54 5.29 -8.79
CA SER A 142 -0.30 6.01 -9.02
C SER A 142 -0.42 6.85 -10.29
N ARG A 143 0.24 8.01 -10.29
CA ARG A 143 0.41 8.81 -11.52
C ARG A 143 1.44 8.21 -12.48
N THR A 144 2.26 7.29 -11.97
CA THR A 144 3.24 6.54 -12.77
C THR A 144 2.63 5.19 -13.13
N PRO A 145 2.29 4.92 -14.41
CA PRO A 145 1.58 3.71 -14.78
C PRO A 145 2.34 2.42 -14.41
N ALA A 146 3.66 2.41 -14.51
CA ALA A 146 4.52 1.29 -14.09
C ALA A 146 4.32 0.93 -12.61
N VAL A 147 4.19 1.94 -11.73
CA VAL A 147 3.92 1.72 -10.30
C VAL A 147 2.52 1.14 -10.11
N GLY A 148 1.52 1.62 -10.87
CA GLY A 148 0.16 1.10 -10.83
C GLY A 148 0.12 -0.39 -11.18
N ASP A 149 0.69 -0.77 -12.33
CA ASP A 149 0.76 -2.16 -12.80
C ASP A 149 1.55 -3.05 -11.84
N ALA A 150 2.72 -2.59 -11.40
CA ALA A 150 3.55 -3.33 -10.45
C ALA A 150 2.82 -3.56 -9.12
N THR A 151 2.05 -2.57 -8.64
CA THR A 151 1.25 -2.71 -7.42
C THR A 151 0.10 -3.69 -7.61
N ARG A 152 -0.58 -3.68 -8.74
CA ARG A 152 -1.67 -4.62 -9.04
C ARG A 152 -1.18 -6.06 -9.14
N LEU A 153 -0.04 -6.27 -9.81
CA LEU A 153 0.62 -7.57 -9.86
C LEU A 153 1.09 -8.02 -8.46
N LEU A 154 1.65 -7.10 -7.66
CA LEU A 154 2.05 -7.39 -6.28
C LEU A 154 0.84 -7.85 -5.45
N LEU A 155 -0.29 -7.15 -5.55
CA LEU A 155 -1.53 -7.53 -4.88
C LEU A 155 -2.04 -8.89 -5.34
N LEU A 156 -1.92 -9.24 -6.63
CA LEU A 156 -2.27 -10.59 -7.11
C LEU A 156 -1.43 -11.67 -6.43
N PHE A 157 -0.10 -11.49 -6.35
CA PHE A 157 0.78 -12.43 -5.66
C PHE A 157 0.54 -12.47 -4.14
N VAL A 158 0.21 -11.34 -3.51
CA VAL A 158 -0.16 -11.29 -2.09
C VAL A 158 -1.46 -12.08 -1.85
N ALA A 159 -2.45 -11.96 -2.75
CA ALA A 159 -3.72 -12.65 -2.63
C ALA A 159 -3.58 -14.18 -2.73
N THR A 160 -2.60 -14.71 -3.48
CA THR A 160 -2.38 -16.16 -3.55
C THR A 160 -1.75 -16.75 -2.28
N ARG A 161 -1.05 -15.93 -1.48
CA ARG A 161 -0.25 -16.35 -0.32
C ARG A 161 0.75 -17.46 -0.62
N SER A 162 1.21 -17.56 -1.87
CA SER A 162 2.10 -18.64 -2.31
C SER A 162 3.58 -18.32 -2.11
N LEU A 163 3.91 -17.08 -1.75
CA LEU A 163 5.28 -16.59 -1.56
C LEU A 163 5.47 -16.12 -0.12
N ALA A 164 6.66 -16.35 0.43
CA ALA A 164 7.00 -16.00 1.82
C ALA A 164 8.17 -15.02 1.94
N ARG A 165 8.91 -14.79 0.85
CA ARG A 165 10.12 -13.98 0.83
C ARG A 165 10.02 -12.84 -0.17
N ARG A 166 10.51 -11.65 0.19
CA ARG A 166 10.43 -10.46 -0.68
C ARG A 166 11.14 -10.71 -2.00
N GLU A 167 12.27 -11.42 -1.97
CA GLU A 167 13.04 -11.77 -3.16
C GLU A 167 12.21 -12.54 -4.20
N ASP A 168 11.35 -13.46 -3.75
CA ASP A 168 10.46 -14.23 -4.63
C ASP A 168 9.39 -13.34 -5.29
N TYR A 169 8.86 -12.36 -4.53
CA TYR A 169 7.94 -11.37 -5.08
C TYR A 169 8.62 -10.53 -6.15
N LEU A 170 9.83 -10.02 -5.87
CA LEU A 170 10.58 -9.19 -6.82
C LEU A 170 10.94 -9.96 -8.08
N ALA A 171 11.37 -11.22 -7.96
CA ALA A 171 11.70 -12.08 -9.10
C ALA A 171 10.47 -12.41 -9.96
N THR A 172 9.30 -12.56 -9.34
CA THR A 172 8.05 -12.83 -10.07
C THR A 172 7.49 -11.56 -10.69
N LEU A 173 7.55 -10.42 -10.00
CA LEU A 173 7.17 -9.12 -10.51
C LEU A 173 8.01 -8.67 -11.70
N SER A 174 9.34 -8.88 -11.65
CA SER A 174 10.24 -8.56 -12.77
C SER A 174 9.81 -9.26 -14.06
N ARG A 175 9.57 -10.58 -14.00
CA ARG A 175 9.08 -11.37 -15.14
C ARG A 175 7.69 -10.94 -15.60
N ALA A 176 6.78 -10.69 -14.67
CA ALA A 176 5.40 -10.30 -14.99
C ALA A 176 5.33 -8.90 -15.62
N LEU A 177 6.14 -7.95 -15.14
CA LEU A 177 6.25 -6.62 -15.73
C LEU A 177 6.89 -6.67 -17.13
N GLY A 178 7.94 -7.46 -17.31
CA GLY A 178 8.53 -7.70 -18.64
C GLY A 178 7.50 -8.29 -19.60
N SER A 179 6.67 -9.24 -19.13
CA SER A 179 5.58 -9.81 -19.92
C SER A 179 4.49 -8.79 -20.28
N LEU A 180 4.32 -7.72 -19.49
CA LEU A 180 3.43 -6.59 -19.81
C LEU A 180 4.07 -5.54 -20.72
N GLY A 181 5.30 -5.79 -21.19
CA GLY A 181 6.07 -4.89 -22.05
C GLY A 181 6.77 -3.75 -21.31
N TRP A 182 6.83 -3.78 -19.97
CA TRP A 182 7.63 -2.82 -19.23
C TRP A 182 9.11 -3.12 -19.40
N VAL A 183 9.88 -2.07 -19.68
CA VAL A 183 11.34 -2.10 -19.79
C VAL A 183 11.95 -1.02 -18.90
N GLN A 184 13.23 -1.18 -18.58
CA GLN A 184 14.03 -0.15 -17.93
C GLN A 184 14.30 1.01 -18.89
N SER A 185 14.84 2.13 -18.37
CA SER A 185 15.15 3.31 -19.18
C SER A 185 16.22 3.08 -20.25
N ASP A 186 17.06 2.05 -20.08
CA ASP A 186 18.07 1.60 -21.04
C ASP A 186 17.53 0.55 -22.03
N GLY A 187 16.23 0.25 -21.99
CA GLY A 187 15.56 -0.73 -22.84
C GLY A 187 15.72 -2.18 -22.39
N GLN A 188 16.44 -2.46 -21.31
CA GLN A 188 16.61 -3.81 -20.79
C GLN A 188 15.37 -4.29 -20.03
N GLU A 189 15.24 -5.60 -19.86
CA GLU A 189 14.16 -6.20 -19.06
C GLU A 189 14.21 -5.72 -17.59
N PRO A 190 13.07 -5.64 -16.89
CA PRO A 190 13.04 -5.27 -15.48
C PRO A 190 13.85 -6.24 -14.62
N THR A 191 14.70 -5.71 -13.74
CA THR A 191 15.46 -6.49 -12.75
C THR A 191 14.76 -6.45 -11.39
N THR A 192 15.12 -7.34 -10.46
CA THR A 192 14.59 -7.27 -9.08
C THR A 192 14.89 -5.93 -8.40
N GLN A 193 16.06 -5.33 -8.71
CA GLN A 193 16.46 -4.03 -8.19
C GLN A 193 15.62 -2.89 -8.77
N SER A 194 15.38 -2.87 -10.09
CA SER A 194 14.54 -1.83 -10.70
C SER A 194 13.08 -1.96 -10.28
N VAL A 195 12.57 -3.20 -10.17
CA VAL A 195 11.24 -3.45 -9.61
C VAL A 195 11.13 -2.97 -8.17
N TRP A 196 12.14 -3.25 -7.33
CA TRP A 196 12.13 -2.75 -5.95
C TRP A 196 11.99 -1.23 -5.92
N HIS A 197 12.76 -0.49 -6.74
CA HIS A 197 12.65 0.97 -6.81
C HIS A 197 11.25 1.46 -7.22
N VAL A 198 10.50 0.65 -8.00
CA VAL A 198 9.13 0.97 -8.42
C VAL A 198 8.10 0.68 -7.31
N VAL A 199 8.29 -0.39 -6.53
CA VAL A 199 7.28 -0.84 -5.56
C VAL A 199 7.61 -0.56 -4.10
N ASP A 200 8.81 -0.08 -3.76
CA ASP A 200 9.27 0.00 -2.37
C ASP A 200 8.35 0.83 -1.45
N ILE A 201 7.85 1.97 -1.92
CA ILE A 201 6.88 2.80 -1.19
C ILE A 201 5.59 2.01 -0.97
N LYS A 202 5.07 1.35 -2.02
CA LYS A 202 3.83 0.57 -1.95
C LYS A 202 4.01 -0.65 -1.04
N TRP A 203 5.16 -1.30 -1.09
CA TRP A 203 5.54 -2.38 -0.19
C TRP A 203 5.53 -1.92 1.26
N ARG A 204 6.18 -0.80 1.58
CA ARG A 204 6.20 -0.24 2.94
C ARG A 204 4.81 0.17 3.40
N LEU A 205 3.97 0.71 2.53
CA LEU A 205 2.57 1.00 2.85
C LEU A 205 1.79 -0.29 3.18
N LEU A 206 1.92 -1.34 2.37
CA LEU A 206 1.29 -2.65 2.63
C LEU A 206 1.79 -3.26 3.95
N ASP A 207 3.09 -3.20 4.21
CA ASP A 207 3.69 -3.62 5.48
C ASP A 207 3.09 -2.86 6.67
N ARG A 208 2.96 -1.53 6.57
CA ARG A 208 2.30 -0.69 7.59
C ARG A 208 0.82 -1.00 7.77
N LEU A 209 0.15 -1.52 6.74
CA LEU A 209 -1.24 -1.94 6.81
C LEU A 209 -1.39 -3.40 7.30
N GLY A 210 -0.32 -4.04 7.77
CA GLY A 210 -0.37 -5.40 8.30
C GLY A 210 -0.60 -6.47 7.24
N VAL A 211 -0.24 -6.18 5.98
CA VAL A 211 -0.37 -7.15 4.89
C VAL A 211 0.60 -8.32 5.06
N PHE A 212 1.82 -8.01 5.52
CA PHE A 212 2.84 -9.00 5.82
C PHE A 212 2.94 -9.24 7.33
N GLU A 213 3.36 -10.45 7.71
CA GLU A 213 3.62 -10.80 9.09
C GLU A 213 4.80 -9.98 9.63
N GLN A 214 4.65 -9.51 10.86
CA GLN A 214 5.75 -8.91 11.59
C GLN A 214 6.63 -10.02 12.15
N THR A 215 7.91 -10.03 11.80
CA THR A 215 8.93 -10.91 12.40
C THR A 215 9.56 -10.22 13.59
N GLU A 216 9.83 -10.96 14.67
CA GLU A 216 10.56 -10.46 15.85
C GLU A 216 11.99 -9.99 15.50
N GLU A 217 12.55 -10.53 14.41
CA GLU A 217 13.84 -10.11 13.87
C GLU A 217 13.69 -8.82 13.07
N TRP A 218 14.33 -7.75 13.55
CA TRP A 218 14.41 -6.45 12.89
C TRP A 218 15.07 -6.49 11.49
N HIS A 219 15.77 -7.59 11.16
CA HIS A 219 16.50 -7.82 9.90
C HIS A 219 15.97 -8.98 9.04
N GLY A 220 14.79 -9.54 9.36
CA GLY A 220 14.20 -10.65 8.61
C GLY A 220 13.63 -10.26 7.24
N ASP A 221 13.63 -11.21 6.29
CA ASP A 221 12.97 -11.03 5.00
C ASP A 221 11.44 -11.10 5.19
N ARG A 222 10.80 -9.92 5.23
CA ARG A 222 9.35 -9.79 5.42
C ARG A 222 8.65 -10.08 4.10
N GLY A 223 8.02 -11.25 3.97
CA GLY A 223 7.20 -11.57 2.79
C GLY A 223 6.01 -12.49 3.08
N THR A 224 5.91 -13.10 4.26
CA THR A 224 4.79 -13.96 4.62
C THR A 224 3.51 -13.15 4.76
N VAL A 225 2.45 -13.53 4.04
CA VAL A 225 1.20 -12.77 3.97
C VAL A 225 0.23 -13.20 5.08
N THR A 226 -0.26 -12.22 5.83
CA THR A 226 -1.30 -12.44 6.84
C THR A 226 -2.65 -12.77 6.19
N VAL A 227 -3.58 -13.38 6.94
CA VAL A 227 -4.96 -13.59 6.47
C VAL A 227 -5.63 -12.25 6.10
N GLY A 228 -5.38 -11.20 6.89
CA GLY A 228 -5.85 -9.84 6.62
C GLY A 228 -5.22 -9.24 5.35
N GLY A 229 -3.94 -9.49 5.11
CA GLY A 229 -3.22 -9.03 3.92
C GLY A 229 -3.78 -9.62 2.62
N ALA A 230 -4.04 -10.93 2.59
CA ALA A 230 -4.69 -11.56 1.45
C ALA A 230 -6.13 -11.07 1.25
N ALA A 231 -6.86 -10.78 2.32
CA ALA A 231 -8.17 -10.13 2.23
C ALA A 231 -8.07 -8.71 1.65
N PHE A 232 -7.11 -7.91 2.11
CA PHE A 232 -6.88 -6.55 1.62
C PHE A 232 -6.49 -6.53 0.15
N ALA A 233 -5.62 -7.46 -0.27
CA ALA A 233 -5.24 -7.59 -1.66
C ALA A 233 -6.42 -7.96 -2.56
N ARG A 234 -7.28 -8.90 -2.12
CA ARG A 234 -8.52 -9.22 -2.84
C ARG A 234 -9.46 -8.02 -2.94
N ALA A 235 -9.67 -7.26 -1.86
CA ALA A 235 -10.47 -6.04 -1.88
C ALA A 235 -9.92 -5.00 -2.87
N ALA A 236 -8.59 -4.82 -2.89
CA ALA A 236 -7.93 -3.89 -3.80
C ALA A 236 -8.11 -4.26 -5.28
N LEU A 237 -8.21 -5.56 -5.58
CA LEU A 237 -8.40 -6.10 -6.93
C LEU A 237 -9.89 -6.21 -7.34
N GLN A 238 -10.82 -6.21 -6.38
CA GLN A 238 -12.25 -6.13 -6.63
C GLN A 238 -12.69 -4.71 -7.02
N SER A 239 -11.96 -3.70 -6.58
CA SER A 239 -12.32 -2.30 -6.80
C SER A 239 -12.22 -1.94 -8.28
N ASP A 240 -13.29 -1.38 -8.83
CA ASP A 240 -13.23 -0.74 -10.14
C ASP A 240 -12.27 0.45 -10.07
N ALA A 241 -11.50 0.68 -11.15
CA ALA A 241 -10.77 1.93 -11.28
C ALA A 241 -11.79 3.09 -11.13
N PRO A 242 -11.57 4.07 -10.24
CA PRO A 242 -12.44 5.23 -10.17
C PRO A 242 -12.44 5.90 -11.54
N ALA A 243 -13.63 6.27 -12.02
CA ALA A 243 -13.75 7.14 -13.17
C ALA A 243 -12.99 8.43 -12.88
N GLU A 244 -12.12 8.82 -13.82
CA GLU A 244 -11.36 10.08 -13.82
C GLU A 244 -12.27 11.30 -13.62
#